data_AF-A0A5Q0LLU8-F1
#
_entry.id   AF-A0A5Q0LLU8-F1
#
_cell.length_a   1.000
_cell.length_b   1.000
_cell.length_c   1.000
_cell.angle_alpha   90.00
_cell.angle_beta   90.00
_cell.angle_gamma   90.00
#
_symmetry.space_group_name_H-M   'P 1'
#
loop_
_entity.id
_entity.type
_entity.pdbx_description
1 polymer ?
#
loop_
_entity_poly.entity_id
_entity_poly.type
_entity_poly.pdbx_seq_one_letter_code
_entity_poly.pdbx_strand_id
1 'polypeptide(L)'
;MGRRPRAGVVLAAVVALAAAVVPSASAHEGRSTPKAPATAVLDGARLQRTKIRLDHGDAGLRHTVADLTARADGWLDQGPWTVVDKPKPAPGGDVHDYLSQAPYWWPSRPATADNPWGCPYVQRDGQRNPEVDTGTDRQDVEKVFDSTYDLALAWYYTGRKQYAQKAATVLRTWFLAPATRMNPNLDHGQFIPCKYDGRAIGIIDFSQSYTSVLDAVAILDTGAPGWSRTDRTAMRSWNVDFRDWLLDSDFGTEEGAAANNHGTFYDMQLAALAYATGDRDLARRTVLDARSRRIDPQIAADGTQPQELARTRSWHYSTFDLVAYTRLAAIGRHVGVDLWAYRGPDGQSLFKAVDQLLPAATGAAPWPYPELEFHRFAASDVVHAAADAGDRAARAAVARLEAPPGGDLWALRPAAEQLDSIAG
;
A
#
# COMPACT_ATOMS: atom_id res chain seq x y z
N MET A 1 78.56 -60.66 -54.08
CA MET A 1 77.14 -61.02 -53.88
C MET A 1 76.87 -61.00 -52.39
N GLY A 2 75.92 -60.30 -51.78
CA GLY A 2 74.86 -59.42 -52.24
C GLY A 2 74.06 -58.94 -51.02
N ARG A 3 73.67 -57.66 -51.05
CA ARG A 3 72.41 -57.06 -50.53
C ARG A 3 72.02 -57.21 -49.04
N ARG A 4 72.08 -56.06 -48.35
CA ARG A 4 71.10 -55.47 -47.38
C ARG A 4 69.63 -55.81 -47.72
N PRO A 5 68.63 -55.77 -46.79
CA PRO A 5 68.38 -54.58 -45.97
C PRO A 5 67.67 -54.71 -44.58
N ARG A 6 67.83 -53.60 -43.82
CA ARG A 6 66.96 -52.91 -42.85
C ARG A 6 65.65 -53.55 -42.38
N ALA A 7 65.44 -53.50 -41.06
CA ALA A 7 64.19 -53.00 -40.47
C ALA A 7 64.49 -52.43 -39.07
N GLY A 8 64.27 -51.13 -38.90
CA GLY A 8 64.28 -50.46 -37.60
C GLY A 8 62.92 -50.63 -36.92
N VAL A 9 62.94 -50.69 -35.59
CA VAL A 9 61.74 -50.54 -34.77
C VAL A 9 61.98 -49.36 -33.84
N VAL A 10 61.31 -48.25 -34.16
CA VAL A 10 61.17 -47.09 -33.28
C VAL A 10 60.01 -47.41 -32.36
N LEU A 11 60.27 -47.49 -31.05
CA LEU A 11 59.23 -47.62 -30.03
C LEU A 11 58.64 -46.22 -29.80
N ALA A 12 57.48 -45.93 -30.38
CA ALA A 12 56.74 -44.70 -30.12
C ALA A 12 56.04 -44.80 -28.76
N ALA A 13 56.45 -43.97 -27.80
CA ALA A 13 55.74 -43.79 -26.55
C ALA A 13 54.47 -42.96 -26.80
N VAL A 14 53.29 -43.58 -26.70
CA VAL A 14 52.00 -42.88 -26.68
C VAL A 14 51.78 -42.39 -25.25
N VAL A 15 52.07 -41.12 -24.99
CA VAL A 15 51.57 -40.43 -23.79
C VAL A 15 50.14 -40.01 -24.06
N ALA A 16 49.18 -40.74 -23.50
CA ALA A 16 47.79 -40.32 -23.47
C ALA A 16 47.66 -39.13 -22.50
N LEU A 17 47.54 -37.90 -23.03
CA LEU A 17 47.03 -36.77 -22.24
C LEU A 17 45.54 -37.02 -21.98
N ALA A 18 45.22 -37.57 -20.82
CA ALA A 18 43.89 -37.44 -20.25
C ALA A 18 43.72 -35.96 -19.82
N ALA A 19 43.10 -35.16 -20.68
CA ALA A 19 42.60 -33.85 -20.28
C ALA A 19 41.52 -34.09 -19.23
N ALA A 20 41.88 -33.94 -17.96
CA ALA A 20 40.92 -33.80 -16.89
C ALA A 20 40.12 -32.52 -17.19
N VAL A 21 38.93 -32.67 -17.74
CA VAL A 21 37.92 -31.63 -17.76
C VAL A 21 37.51 -31.44 -16.30
N VAL A 22 38.24 -30.56 -15.60
CA VAL A 22 37.77 -29.98 -14.35
C VAL A 22 36.47 -29.27 -14.74
N PRO A 23 35.32 -29.63 -14.14
CA PRO A 23 34.13 -28.84 -14.34
C PRO A 23 34.48 -27.44 -13.84
N SER A 24 34.55 -26.47 -14.75
CA SER A 24 34.56 -25.07 -14.39
C SER A 24 33.31 -24.87 -13.56
N ALA A 25 33.45 -24.81 -12.24
CA ALA A 25 32.43 -24.31 -11.35
C ALA A 25 32.13 -22.91 -11.86
N SER A 26 31.04 -22.77 -12.62
CA SER A 26 30.49 -21.47 -12.93
C SER A 26 30.33 -20.79 -11.58
N ALA A 27 31.09 -19.71 -11.39
CA ALA A 27 31.02 -18.89 -10.20
C ALA A 27 29.56 -18.45 -10.04
N HIS A 28 28.81 -19.13 -9.17
CA HIS A 28 27.80 -18.45 -8.37
C HIS A 28 28.60 -17.55 -7.44
N GLU A 29 29.03 -16.39 -7.95
CA GLU A 29 29.42 -15.27 -7.11
C GLU A 29 28.35 -15.14 -6.03
N GLY A 30 28.78 -15.25 -4.77
CA GLY A 30 27.89 -15.40 -3.63
C GLY A 30 26.84 -14.30 -3.60
N ARG A 31 25.63 -14.60 -4.07
CA ARG A 31 24.47 -13.75 -3.84
C ARG A 31 24.21 -13.81 -2.35
N SER A 32 24.55 -12.74 -1.65
CA SER A 32 24.16 -12.56 -0.25
C SER A 32 22.66 -12.77 -0.13
N THR A 33 22.23 -13.56 0.85
CA THR A 33 20.81 -13.79 1.13
C THR A 33 20.09 -12.43 1.22
N PRO A 34 19.00 -12.21 0.46
CA PRO A 34 18.27 -10.95 0.53
C PRO A 34 17.81 -10.69 1.96
N LYS A 35 17.86 -9.44 2.43
CA LYS A 35 17.40 -9.12 3.79
C LYS A 35 15.88 -9.07 3.83
N ALA A 36 15.29 -9.55 4.92
CA ALA A 36 13.88 -9.31 5.22
C ALA A 36 13.71 -7.84 5.64
N PRO A 37 12.86 -7.05 4.97
CA PRO A 37 12.55 -5.69 5.38
C PRO A 37 11.71 -5.68 6.67
N ALA A 38 11.84 -4.63 7.47
CA ALA A 38 11.06 -4.45 8.70
C ALA A 38 9.77 -3.66 8.43
N THR A 39 8.96 -4.17 7.50
CA THR A 39 7.69 -3.55 7.06
C THR A 39 6.68 -3.49 8.21
N ALA A 40 5.85 -2.44 8.22
CA ALA A 40 4.80 -2.20 9.19
C ALA A 40 3.53 -2.98 8.89
N VAL A 41 3.15 -3.12 7.61
CA VAL A 41 1.96 -3.89 7.20
C VAL A 41 2.37 -5.24 6.60
N LEU A 42 3.16 -5.25 5.54
CA LEU A 42 3.61 -6.47 4.87
C LEU A 42 4.38 -7.40 5.83
N ASP A 43 4.36 -8.70 5.54
CA ASP A 43 5.26 -9.68 6.19
C ASP A 43 6.61 -9.68 5.47
N GLY A 44 7.60 -8.98 6.03
CA GLY A 44 8.95 -8.90 5.46
C GLY A 44 9.65 -10.25 5.31
N ALA A 45 9.37 -11.24 6.16
CA ALA A 45 9.90 -12.59 6.00
C ALA A 45 9.24 -13.30 4.81
N ARG A 46 7.94 -13.04 4.56
CA ARG A 46 7.27 -13.51 3.34
C ARG A 46 7.85 -12.85 2.09
N LEU A 47 8.12 -11.54 2.11
CA LEU A 47 8.77 -10.85 0.99
C LEU A 47 10.14 -11.48 0.67
N GLN A 48 10.95 -11.74 1.71
CA GLN A 48 12.25 -12.41 1.57
C GLN A 48 12.12 -13.82 0.96
N ARG A 49 11.18 -14.64 1.45
CA ARG A 49 10.94 -15.98 0.89
C ARG A 49 10.49 -15.92 -0.56
N THR A 50 9.59 -15.00 -0.91
CA THR A 50 9.14 -14.77 -2.29
C THR A 50 10.32 -14.36 -3.18
N LYS A 51 11.21 -13.50 -2.68
CA LYS A 51 12.41 -13.11 -3.42
C LYS A 51 13.37 -14.28 -3.65
N ILE A 52 13.61 -15.13 -2.64
CA ILE A 52 14.44 -16.33 -2.80
C ILE A 52 13.85 -17.27 -3.86
N ARG A 53 12.52 -17.46 -3.85
CA ARG A 53 11.83 -18.25 -4.89
C ARG A 53 12.05 -17.66 -6.29
N LEU A 54 11.92 -16.35 -6.43
CA LEU A 54 12.18 -15.65 -7.70
C LEU A 54 13.62 -15.80 -8.17
N ASP A 55 14.60 -15.62 -7.28
CA ASP A 55 16.02 -15.77 -7.58
C ASP A 55 16.37 -17.21 -8.01
N HIS A 56 15.56 -18.20 -7.59
CA HIS A 56 15.65 -19.61 -7.98
C HIS A 56 14.79 -19.97 -9.21
N GLY A 57 14.17 -18.99 -9.87
CA GLY A 57 13.45 -19.18 -11.13
C GLY A 57 12.02 -19.70 -11.01
N ASP A 58 11.31 -19.39 -9.92
CA ASP A 58 9.90 -19.77 -9.76
C ASP A 58 9.03 -19.22 -10.91
N ALA A 59 8.60 -20.14 -11.77
CA ALA A 59 7.83 -19.84 -12.96
C ALA A 59 6.45 -19.23 -12.66
N GLY A 60 5.87 -19.56 -11.49
CA GLY A 60 4.55 -19.10 -11.07
C GLY A 60 4.49 -17.63 -10.70
N LEU A 61 5.64 -16.99 -10.44
CA LEU A 61 5.73 -15.58 -10.08
C LEU A 61 6.07 -14.68 -11.28
N ARG A 62 6.38 -15.25 -12.45
CA ARG A 62 6.87 -14.50 -13.62
C ARG A 62 5.86 -13.46 -14.12
N HIS A 63 4.59 -13.84 -14.21
CA HIS A 63 3.55 -12.91 -14.66
C HIS A 63 3.37 -11.76 -13.68
N THR A 64 3.22 -12.07 -12.38
CA THR A 64 3.07 -11.06 -11.33
C THR A 64 4.27 -10.10 -11.26
N VAL A 65 5.50 -10.59 -11.46
CA VAL A 65 6.70 -9.71 -11.53
C VAL A 65 6.69 -8.84 -12.78
N ALA A 66 6.19 -9.34 -13.91
CA ALA A 66 6.03 -8.55 -15.12
C ALA A 66 5.01 -7.42 -14.93
N ASP A 67 3.89 -7.71 -14.28
CA ASP A 67 2.85 -6.71 -13.97
C ASP A 67 3.37 -5.63 -13.02
N LEU A 68 4.03 -6.03 -11.91
CA LEU A 68 4.69 -5.10 -10.98
C LEU A 68 5.76 -4.25 -11.71
N THR A 69 6.54 -4.88 -12.59
CA THR A 69 7.56 -4.19 -13.38
C THR A 69 6.95 -3.18 -14.33
N ALA A 70 5.86 -3.52 -15.03
CA ALA A 70 5.20 -2.63 -15.95
C ALA A 70 4.67 -1.37 -15.24
N ARG A 71 4.08 -1.55 -14.04
CA ARG A 71 3.68 -0.43 -13.18
C ARG A 71 4.88 0.43 -12.78
N ALA A 72 5.94 -0.20 -12.27
CA ALA A 72 7.15 0.50 -11.84
C ALA A 72 7.86 1.25 -12.98
N ASP A 73 7.90 0.67 -14.19
CA ASP A 73 8.45 1.31 -15.38
C ASP A 73 7.62 2.54 -15.77
N GLY A 74 6.28 2.48 -15.62
CA GLY A 74 5.39 3.63 -15.83
C GLY A 74 5.70 4.83 -14.94
N TRP A 75 6.28 4.61 -13.75
CA TRP A 75 6.63 5.68 -12.81
C TRP A 75 7.98 6.35 -13.06
N LEU A 76 8.89 5.74 -13.84
CA LEU A 76 10.27 6.22 -13.97
C LEU A 76 10.37 7.63 -14.55
N ASP A 77 9.50 7.97 -15.50
CA ASP A 77 9.52 9.24 -16.23
C ASP A 77 8.51 10.28 -15.69
N GLN A 78 7.85 10.01 -14.56
CA GLN A 78 6.86 10.91 -13.94
C GLN A 78 7.39 11.59 -12.68
N GLY A 79 6.86 12.76 -12.30
CA GLY A 79 7.28 13.47 -11.09
C GLY A 79 8.78 13.84 -11.07
N PRO A 80 9.38 14.09 -9.88
CA PRO A 80 8.76 13.99 -8.56
C PRO A 80 7.71 15.10 -8.34
N TRP A 81 6.70 14.79 -7.54
CA TRP A 81 5.66 15.75 -7.14
C TRP A 81 5.99 16.39 -5.79
N THR A 82 5.36 17.52 -5.49
CA THR A 82 5.56 18.26 -4.25
C THR A 82 4.32 19.05 -3.87
N VAL A 83 4.07 19.21 -2.57
CA VAL A 83 2.98 20.07 -2.08
C VAL A 83 3.17 21.54 -2.48
N VAL A 84 4.39 21.98 -2.81
CA VAL A 84 4.61 23.40 -3.10
C VAL A 84 4.23 23.82 -4.52
N ASP A 85 3.85 22.88 -5.39
CA ASP A 85 3.46 23.15 -6.78
C ASP A 85 1.99 23.61 -6.91
N LYS A 86 1.18 23.46 -5.85
CA LYS A 86 -0.20 23.96 -5.84
C LYS A 86 -0.22 25.47 -6.12
N PRO A 87 -1.17 25.97 -6.91
CA PRO A 87 -1.17 27.35 -7.38
C PRO A 87 -1.37 28.37 -6.24
N LYS A 88 -2.00 27.95 -5.14
CA LYS A 88 -2.22 28.76 -3.94
C LYS A 88 -2.14 27.88 -2.70
N PRO A 89 -1.56 28.38 -1.60
CA PRO A 89 -1.64 27.69 -0.31
C PRO A 89 -3.08 27.64 0.21
N ALA A 90 -3.29 26.82 1.24
CA ALA A 90 -4.55 26.82 1.98
C ALA A 90 -4.85 28.22 2.55
N PRO A 91 -6.13 28.59 2.73
CA PRO A 91 -6.48 29.82 3.43
C PRO A 91 -5.82 29.87 4.82
N GLY A 92 -4.95 30.87 5.04
CA GLY A 92 -4.22 31.03 6.30
C GLY A 92 -3.02 30.10 6.53
N GLY A 93 -2.77 29.14 5.62
CA GLY A 93 -1.65 28.20 5.70
C GLY A 93 -0.43 28.65 4.91
N ASP A 94 0.65 27.86 5.00
CA ASP A 94 1.86 28.01 4.22
C ASP A 94 1.90 27.05 3.02
N VAL A 95 2.85 27.25 2.10
CA VAL A 95 2.92 26.49 0.84
C VAL A 95 3.30 25.01 1.02
N HIS A 96 3.91 24.67 2.16
CA HIS A 96 4.28 23.32 2.58
C HIS A 96 3.14 22.56 3.28
N ASP A 97 2.03 23.20 3.61
CA ASP A 97 0.87 22.52 4.18
C ASP A 97 0.11 21.75 3.10
N TYR A 98 -0.27 20.51 3.39
CA TYR A 98 -1.06 19.70 2.47
C TYR A 98 -2.48 20.24 2.33
N LEU A 99 -2.93 20.44 1.10
CA LEU A 99 -4.26 20.93 0.78
C LEU A 99 -5.04 19.91 -0.05
N SER A 100 -6.27 19.62 0.34
CA SER A 100 -7.22 18.86 -0.48
C SER A 100 -8.66 19.33 -0.28
N GLN A 101 -9.51 19.12 -1.27
CA GLN A 101 -10.93 19.51 -1.19
C GLN A 101 -11.81 18.29 -0.90
N ALA A 102 -12.90 18.49 -0.16
CA ALA A 102 -13.87 17.45 0.13
C ALA A 102 -14.52 16.88 -1.16
N PRO A 103 -14.44 15.56 -1.44
CA PRO A 103 -14.78 15.00 -2.75
C PRO A 103 -16.28 15.05 -3.09
N TYR A 104 -17.16 15.13 -2.10
CA TYR A 104 -18.62 15.08 -2.31
C TYR A 104 -19.33 16.40 -2.08
N TRP A 105 -18.60 17.51 -2.05
CA TRP A 105 -19.18 18.83 -1.86
C TRP A 105 -19.20 19.59 -3.19
N TRP A 106 -20.38 20.10 -3.55
CA TRP A 106 -20.62 20.77 -4.83
C TRP A 106 -21.09 22.20 -4.62
N PRO A 107 -20.72 23.15 -5.49
CA PRO A 107 -21.32 24.49 -5.48
C PRO A 107 -22.84 24.40 -5.67
N SER A 108 -23.58 25.18 -4.89
CA SER A 108 -25.05 25.27 -5.02
C SER A 108 -25.51 26.43 -5.89
N ARG A 109 -24.61 27.32 -6.29
CA ARG A 109 -24.88 28.50 -7.11
C ARG A 109 -23.86 28.64 -8.25
N PRO A 110 -24.21 29.33 -9.35
CA PRO A 110 -23.22 29.73 -10.35
C PRO A 110 -22.15 30.63 -9.74
N ALA A 111 -20.91 30.51 -10.22
CA ALA A 111 -19.84 31.41 -9.83
C ALA A 111 -20.12 32.83 -10.35
N THR A 112 -19.90 33.83 -9.49
CA THR A 112 -19.99 35.26 -9.82
C THR A 112 -18.74 35.99 -9.32
N ALA A 113 -18.55 37.26 -9.68
CA ALA A 113 -17.42 38.05 -9.17
C ALA A 113 -17.40 38.12 -7.63
N ASP A 114 -18.57 38.25 -6.99
CA ASP A 114 -18.70 38.31 -5.53
C ASP A 114 -18.76 36.93 -4.87
N ASN A 115 -18.95 35.86 -5.66
CA ASN A 115 -19.00 34.47 -5.21
C ASN A 115 -18.26 33.57 -6.20
N PRO A 116 -16.92 33.68 -6.28
CA PRO A 116 -16.14 33.01 -7.32
C PRO A 116 -16.20 31.48 -7.21
N TRP A 117 -16.58 30.95 -6.06
CA TRP A 117 -16.70 29.51 -5.81
C TRP A 117 -18.12 28.95 -5.99
N GLY A 118 -19.15 29.79 -6.20
CA GLY A 118 -20.53 29.29 -6.30
C GLY A 118 -21.11 28.80 -4.95
N CYS A 119 -20.62 29.35 -3.85
CA CYS A 119 -21.02 29.01 -2.48
C CYS A 119 -22.51 29.30 -2.18
N PRO A 120 -23.10 28.64 -1.16
CA PRO A 120 -22.49 27.61 -0.32
C PRO A 120 -22.32 26.28 -1.05
N TYR A 121 -21.40 25.45 -0.58
CA TYR A 121 -21.30 24.08 -1.07
C TYR A 121 -22.33 23.19 -0.36
N VAL A 122 -22.80 22.15 -1.06
CA VAL A 122 -23.76 21.16 -0.56
C VAL A 122 -23.23 19.75 -0.79
N GLN A 123 -23.45 18.86 0.18
CA GLN A 123 -22.99 17.48 0.11
C GLN A 123 -23.87 16.65 -0.84
N ARG A 124 -23.24 15.83 -1.68
CA ARG A 124 -23.89 14.85 -2.57
C ARG A 124 -23.15 13.51 -2.45
N ASP A 125 -23.65 12.64 -1.57
CA ASP A 125 -22.94 11.40 -1.22
C ASP A 125 -22.68 10.48 -2.42
N GLY A 126 -21.45 9.99 -2.55
CA GLY A 126 -20.99 9.16 -3.66
C GLY A 126 -20.86 9.86 -5.01
N GLN A 127 -21.22 11.15 -5.11
CA GLN A 127 -21.09 11.95 -6.34
C GLN A 127 -19.85 12.83 -6.24
N ARG A 128 -18.75 12.37 -6.82
CA ARG A 128 -17.45 13.05 -6.79
C ARG A 128 -17.47 14.35 -7.60
N ASN A 129 -17.12 15.47 -6.97
CA ASN A 129 -16.91 16.76 -7.62
C ASN A 129 -15.52 16.76 -8.30
N PRO A 130 -15.41 16.94 -9.62
CA PRO A 130 -14.12 16.98 -10.32
C PRO A 130 -13.24 18.18 -9.94
N GLU A 131 -13.77 19.21 -9.28
CA GLU A 131 -12.95 20.35 -8.80
C GLU A 131 -11.81 19.89 -7.86
N VAL A 132 -11.99 18.76 -7.16
CA VAL A 132 -10.96 18.22 -6.26
C VAL A 132 -9.67 17.80 -6.98
N ASP A 133 -9.73 17.59 -8.30
CA ASP A 133 -8.57 17.27 -9.14
C ASP A 133 -7.70 18.48 -9.47
N THR A 134 -8.17 19.69 -9.16
CA THR A 134 -7.52 20.92 -9.60
C THR A 134 -7.16 21.80 -8.42
N GLY A 135 -5.94 22.34 -8.44
CA GLY A 135 -5.51 23.34 -7.45
C GLY A 135 -5.30 22.80 -6.03
N THR A 136 -5.18 21.48 -5.86
CA THR A 136 -4.91 20.82 -4.58
C THR A 136 -3.80 19.78 -4.72
N ASP A 137 -3.31 19.27 -3.59
CA ASP A 137 -2.22 18.28 -3.51
C ASP A 137 -2.71 16.83 -3.64
N ARG A 138 -4.03 16.63 -3.74
CA ARG A 138 -4.68 15.33 -3.56
C ARG A 138 -4.28 14.27 -4.58
N GLN A 139 -4.14 14.64 -5.85
CA GLN A 139 -3.69 13.68 -6.88
C GLN A 139 -2.19 13.40 -6.78
N ASP A 140 -1.42 14.39 -6.36
CA ASP A 140 0.02 14.31 -6.35
C ASP A 140 0.52 13.47 -5.16
N VAL A 141 -0.14 13.56 -4.00
CA VAL A 141 0.17 12.69 -2.87
C VAL A 141 -0.11 11.21 -3.19
N GLU A 142 -1.18 10.91 -3.92
CA GLU A 142 -1.46 9.52 -4.34
C GLU A 142 -0.39 8.98 -5.28
N LYS A 143 0.02 9.79 -6.27
CA LYS A 143 1.14 9.41 -7.15
C LYS A 143 2.43 9.19 -6.35
N VAL A 144 2.68 9.97 -5.29
CA VAL A 144 3.81 9.73 -4.38
C VAL A 144 3.68 8.37 -3.69
N PHE A 145 2.50 8.05 -3.14
CA PHE A 145 2.28 6.78 -2.44
C PHE A 145 2.40 5.58 -3.38
N ASP A 146 1.69 5.59 -4.50
CA ASP A 146 1.67 4.50 -5.47
C ASP A 146 3.04 4.28 -6.10
N SER A 147 3.69 5.37 -6.54
CA SER A 147 5.00 5.26 -7.18
C SER A 147 6.05 4.74 -6.21
N THR A 148 6.12 5.26 -4.98
CA THR A 148 7.15 4.83 -4.03
C THR A 148 6.97 3.37 -3.62
N TYR A 149 5.74 2.90 -3.48
CA TYR A 149 5.44 1.51 -3.17
C TYR A 149 5.78 0.56 -4.32
N ASP A 150 5.30 0.83 -5.54
CA ASP A 150 5.57 0.02 -6.73
C ASP A 150 7.08 -0.02 -7.04
N LEU A 151 7.75 1.14 -7.00
CA LEU A 151 9.19 1.24 -7.26
C LEU A 151 10.02 0.52 -6.18
N ALA A 152 9.66 0.61 -4.90
CA ALA A 152 10.39 -0.07 -3.83
C ALA A 152 10.27 -1.60 -3.95
N LEU A 153 9.05 -2.12 -4.19
CA LEU A 153 8.81 -3.54 -4.42
C LEU A 153 9.52 -4.04 -5.69
N ALA A 154 9.41 -3.32 -6.80
CA ALA A 154 10.07 -3.68 -8.06
C ALA A 154 11.59 -3.68 -7.91
N TRP A 155 12.17 -2.72 -7.20
CA TRP A 155 13.59 -2.74 -6.86
C TRP A 155 13.95 -3.98 -6.02
N TYR A 156 13.19 -4.27 -4.96
CA TYR A 156 13.47 -5.38 -4.06
C TYR A 156 13.52 -6.71 -4.81
N TYR A 157 12.51 -6.97 -5.65
CA TYR A 157 12.42 -8.22 -6.39
C TYR A 157 13.38 -8.31 -7.56
N THR A 158 13.56 -7.25 -8.35
CA THR A 158 14.36 -7.30 -9.59
C THR A 158 15.81 -6.88 -9.42
N GLY A 159 16.15 -6.18 -8.35
CA GLY A 159 17.48 -5.58 -8.12
C GLY A 159 17.79 -4.38 -9.02
N ARG A 160 16.87 -3.92 -9.89
CA ARG A 160 17.12 -2.80 -10.80
C ARG A 160 17.23 -1.48 -10.04
N LYS A 161 18.45 -0.93 -9.99
CA LYS A 161 18.78 0.29 -9.22
C LYS A 161 17.93 1.52 -9.55
N GLN A 162 17.47 1.64 -10.80
CA GLN A 162 16.70 2.81 -11.25
C GLN A 162 15.41 3.00 -10.45
N TYR A 163 14.77 1.91 -10.04
CA TYR A 163 13.54 1.97 -9.25
C TYR A 163 13.79 2.52 -7.85
N ALA A 164 14.79 2.00 -7.14
CA ALA A 164 15.18 2.51 -5.82
C ALA A 164 15.61 3.98 -5.87
N GLN A 165 16.39 4.36 -6.90
CA GLN A 165 16.82 5.75 -7.07
C GLN A 165 15.64 6.68 -7.32
N LYS A 166 14.67 6.26 -8.14
CA LYS A 166 13.45 7.04 -8.37
C LYS A 166 12.60 7.15 -7.11
N ALA A 167 12.37 6.05 -6.39
CA ALA A 167 11.63 6.05 -5.13
C ALA A 167 12.28 7.01 -4.11
N ALA A 168 13.60 6.96 -3.97
CA ALA A 168 14.35 7.85 -3.10
C ALA A 168 14.23 9.33 -3.52
N THR A 169 14.20 9.63 -4.82
CA THR A 169 13.95 11.00 -5.31
C THR A 169 12.56 11.49 -4.93
N VAL A 170 11.51 10.67 -5.18
CA VAL A 170 10.12 11.02 -4.85
C VAL A 170 9.96 11.25 -3.34
N LEU A 171 10.47 10.33 -2.50
CA LEU A 171 10.42 10.47 -1.04
C LEU A 171 11.15 11.73 -0.55
N ARG A 172 12.33 12.03 -1.10
CA ARG A 172 13.07 13.24 -0.72
C ARG A 172 12.29 14.50 -1.07
N THR A 173 11.76 14.58 -2.27
CA THR A 173 11.03 15.76 -2.73
C THR A 173 9.81 16.01 -1.86
N TRP A 174 8.98 14.99 -1.64
CA TRP A 174 7.73 15.17 -0.90
C TRP A 174 7.93 15.35 0.61
N PHE A 175 8.88 14.65 1.25
CA PHE A 175 8.94 14.60 2.72
C PHE A 175 10.15 15.32 3.34
N LEU A 176 11.27 15.45 2.61
CA LEU A 176 12.56 15.74 3.26
C LEU A 176 13.21 17.04 2.83
N ALA A 177 13.19 17.37 1.54
CA ALA A 177 13.92 18.50 1.00
C ALA A 177 13.25 19.81 1.46
N PRO A 178 13.96 20.72 2.15
CA PRO A 178 13.35 21.91 2.76
C PRO A 178 12.58 22.80 1.77
N ALA A 179 12.99 22.82 0.50
CA ALA A 179 12.34 23.62 -0.54
C ALA A 179 11.00 23.04 -1.04
N THR A 180 10.71 21.77 -0.79
CA THR A 180 9.57 21.05 -1.38
C THR A 180 8.78 20.21 -0.37
N ARG A 181 9.32 19.96 0.82
CA ARG A 181 8.73 19.02 1.77
C ARG A 181 7.33 19.45 2.20
N MET A 182 6.50 18.47 2.49
CA MET A 182 5.24 18.62 3.19
C MET A 182 5.47 18.74 4.70
N ASN A 183 4.73 19.64 5.35
CA ASN A 183 4.64 19.69 6.81
C ASN A 183 3.88 18.43 7.33
N PRO A 184 4.32 17.79 8.43
CA PRO A 184 3.77 16.51 8.90
C PRO A 184 2.42 16.67 9.62
N ASN A 185 1.43 17.27 8.96
CA ASN A 185 0.06 17.45 9.44
C ASN A 185 -0.94 17.45 8.27
N LEU A 186 -2.23 17.39 8.57
CA LEU A 186 -3.32 17.50 7.58
C LEU A 186 -4.33 18.58 7.98
N ASP A 187 -3.85 19.69 8.55
CA ASP A 187 -4.70 20.77 9.09
C ASP A 187 -5.56 21.44 8.00
N HIS A 188 -5.21 21.23 6.72
CA HIS A 188 -5.94 21.74 5.55
C HIS A 188 -6.49 20.63 4.63
N GLY A 189 -6.60 19.40 5.16
CA GLY A 189 -7.21 18.27 4.48
C GLY A 189 -8.72 18.43 4.32
N GLN A 190 -9.22 18.11 3.13
CA GLN A 190 -10.62 18.14 2.73
C GLN A 190 -11.38 19.42 3.14
N PHE A 191 -10.79 20.57 2.87
CA PHE A 191 -11.46 21.87 3.04
C PHE A 191 -12.76 21.93 2.22
N ILE A 192 -13.66 22.82 2.63
CA ILE A 192 -14.91 23.11 1.90
C ILE A 192 -14.95 24.63 1.65
N PRO A 193 -14.96 25.07 0.38
CA PRO A 193 -15.02 26.49 0.06
C PRO A 193 -16.11 27.23 0.84
N CYS A 194 -15.73 28.38 1.40
CA CYS A 194 -16.58 29.26 2.21
C CYS A 194 -17.13 28.65 3.51
N LYS A 195 -16.63 27.50 3.98
CA LYS A 195 -17.17 26.81 5.17
C LYS A 195 -16.10 26.35 6.16
N TYR A 196 -15.09 25.64 5.69
CA TYR A 196 -14.01 25.10 6.53
C TYR A 196 -12.68 25.15 5.77
N ASP A 197 -11.61 25.57 6.44
CA ASP A 197 -10.25 25.63 5.87
C ASP A 197 -9.51 24.28 5.94
N GLY A 198 -10.08 23.31 6.66
CA GLY A 198 -9.65 21.92 6.80
C GLY A 198 -10.61 21.16 7.73
N ARG A 199 -10.58 19.82 7.71
CA ARG A 199 -11.46 18.96 8.53
C ARG A 199 -10.77 17.65 8.90
N ALA A 200 -11.15 17.10 10.06
CA ALA A 200 -10.67 15.79 10.55
C ALA A 200 -10.83 14.65 9.52
N ILE A 201 -11.94 14.63 8.80
CA ILE A 201 -12.26 13.69 7.70
C ILE A 201 -11.15 13.64 6.63
N GLY A 202 -10.35 14.72 6.48
CA GLY A 202 -9.22 14.78 5.57
C GLY A 202 -8.06 13.85 5.92
N ILE A 203 -8.01 13.29 7.13
CA ILE A 203 -7.03 12.26 7.51
C ILE A 203 -7.13 11.04 6.59
N ILE A 204 -8.33 10.74 6.08
CA ILE A 204 -8.55 9.62 5.15
C ILE A 204 -7.68 9.69 3.90
N ASP A 205 -7.34 10.90 3.42
CA ASP A 205 -6.49 11.10 2.25
C ASP A 205 -5.12 10.43 2.41
N PHE A 206 -4.62 10.38 3.65
CA PHE A 206 -3.38 9.69 3.98
C PHE A 206 -3.66 8.28 4.48
N SER A 207 -4.60 8.09 5.42
CA SER A 207 -4.76 6.79 6.06
C SER A 207 -5.14 5.68 5.08
N GLN A 208 -5.78 6.00 3.95
CA GLN A 208 -6.10 4.99 2.93
C GLN A 208 -4.89 4.34 2.23
N SER A 209 -3.74 5.05 2.14
CA SER A 209 -2.60 4.60 1.31
C SER A 209 -1.22 4.82 1.94
N TYR A 210 -1.06 5.77 2.87
CA TYR A 210 0.24 6.18 3.42
C TYR A 210 1.01 5.03 4.11
N THR A 211 0.31 4.03 4.64
CA THR A 211 0.98 2.85 5.24
C THR A 211 1.82 2.06 4.22
N SER A 212 1.51 2.17 2.92
CA SER A 212 2.34 1.61 1.84
C SER A 212 3.67 2.38 1.67
N VAL A 213 3.72 3.67 2.01
CA VAL A 213 4.99 4.44 2.09
C VAL A 213 5.86 3.95 3.24
N LEU A 214 5.28 3.63 4.40
CA LEU A 214 6.03 3.09 5.53
C LEU A 214 6.72 1.77 5.15
N ASP A 215 6.01 0.90 4.43
CA ASP A 215 6.56 -0.34 3.92
C ASP A 215 7.61 -0.12 2.83
N ALA A 216 7.38 0.83 1.91
CA ALA A 216 8.35 1.21 0.89
C ALA A 216 9.68 1.67 1.52
N VAL A 217 9.62 2.53 2.54
CA VAL A 217 10.80 2.97 3.30
C VAL A 217 11.50 1.77 3.95
N ALA A 218 10.77 0.89 4.64
CA ALA A 218 11.34 -0.31 5.26
C ALA A 218 12.00 -1.27 4.25
N ILE A 219 11.45 -1.34 3.03
CA ILE A 219 12.06 -2.08 1.91
C ILE A 219 13.36 -1.42 1.50
N LEU A 220 13.37 -0.12 1.23
CA LEU A 220 14.57 0.62 0.82
C LEU A 220 15.68 0.57 1.89
N ASP A 221 15.30 0.51 3.17
CA ASP A 221 16.22 0.41 4.31
C ASP A 221 17.09 -0.85 4.31
N THR A 222 16.71 -1.89 3.55
CA THR A 222 17.49 -3.12 3.39
C THR A 222 18.83 -2.89 2.68
N GLY A 223 19.03 -1.74 2.04
CA GLY A 223 20.28 -1.32 1.41
C GLY A 223 20.11 -0.79 -0.01
N ALA A 224 19.01 -0.08 -0.28
CA ALA A 224 18.71 0.40 -1.61
C ALA A 224 19.72 1.44 -2.12
N PRO A 225 20.14 1.33 -3.40
CA PRO A 225 21.02 2.32 -4.00
C PRO A 225 20.29 3.67 -4.08
N GLY A 226 20.95 4.71 -3.59
CA GLY A 226 20.36 6.04 -3.55
C GLY A 226 19.42 6.29 -2.38
N TRP A 227 19.30 5.39 -1.40
CA TRP A 227 18.62 5.65 -0.11
C TRP A 227 19.65 5.68 1.03
N SER A 228 20.00 6.87 1.50
CA SER A 228 21.11 7.08 2.42
C SER A 228 20.70 6.93 3.89
N ARG A 229 21.69 6.80 4.79
CA ARG A 229 21.42 6.83 6.23
C ARG A 229 20.78 8.16 6.68
N THR A 230 21.14 9.27 6.04
CA THR A 230 20.55 10.58 6.33
C THR A 230 19.07 10.60 5.95
N ASP A 231 18.71 10.07 4.79
CA ASP A 231 17.31 9.99 4.34
C ASP A 231 16.47 9.13 5.31
N ARG A 232 17.01 8.00 5.76
CA ARG A 232 16.38 7.13 6.76
C ARG A 232 16.07 7.85 8.07
N THR A 233 17.06 8.57 8.60
CA THR A 233 16.89 9.34 9.83
C THR A 233 15.84 10.43 9.65
N ALA A 234 15.87 11.14 8.51
CA ALA A 234 14.95 12.24 8.23
C ALA A 234 13.51 11.74 8.03
N MET A 235 13.28 10.65 7.28
CA MET A 235 11.95 10.02 7.16
C MET A 235 11.43 9.55 8.51
N ARG A 236 12.29 8.92 9.33
CA ARG A 236 11.89 8.49 10.66
C ARG A 236 11.45 9.68 11.51
N SER A 237 12.13 10.82 11.42
CA SER A 237 11.74 12.06 12.11
C SER A 237 10.38 12.55 11.62
N TRP A 238 10.18 12.66 10.31
CA TRP A 238 8.90 13.09 9.72
C TRP A 238 7.74 12.19 10.17
N ASN A 239 7.95 10.86 10.19
CA ASN A 239 6.94 9.91 10.63
C ASN A 239 6.64 9.99 12.13
N VAL A 240 7.62 10.36 12.96
CA VAL A 240 7.40 10.64 14.39
C VAL A 240 6.55 11.91 14.53
N ASP A 241 6.92 12.98 13.84
CA ASP A 241 6.19 14.24 13.89
C ASP A 241 4.73 14.06 13.42
N PHE A 242 4.50 13.29 12.35
CA PHE A 242 3.15 13.03 11.83
C PHE A 242 2.32 12.14 12.76
N ARG A 243 2.93 11.14 13.38
CA ARG A 243 2.28 10.31 14.40
C ARG A 243 1.88 11.15 15.61
N ASP A 244 2.76 12.03 16.07
CA ASP A 244 2.51 12.86 17.25
C ASP A 244 1.41 13.88 16.95
N TRP A 245 1.40 14.51 15.76
CA TRP A 245 0.27 15.32 15.31
C TRP A 245 -1.05 14.51 15.26
N LEU A 246 -1.02 13.27 14.77
CA LEU A 246 -2.22 12.42 14.69
C LEU A 246 -2.80 12.06 16.07
N LEU A 247 -1.95 12.01 17.11
CA LEU A 247 -2.36 11.74 18.49
C LEU A 247 -2.83 13.00 19.22
N ASP A 248 -2.15 14.12 19.02
CA ASP A 248 -2.28 15.30 19.85
C ASP A 248 -3.18 16.39 19.24
N SER A 249 -3.50 16.31 17.94
CA SER A 249 -4.36 17.30 17.27
C SER A 249 -5.85 17.06 17.51
N ASP A 250 -6.63 18.15 17.42
CA ASP A 250 -8.09 18.10 17.44
C ASP A 250 -8.63 17.26 16.27
N PHE A 251 -8.00 17.34 15.10
CA PHE A 251 -8.38 16.54 13.92
C PHE A 251 -8.16 15.05 14.16
N GLY A 252 -7.01 14.67 14.72
CA GLY A 252 -6.73 13.29 15.10
C GLY A 252 -7.72 12.75 16.13
N THR A 253 -8.06 13.56 17.13
CA THR A 253 -9.06 13.19 18.14
C THR A 253 -10.46 12.98 17.52
N GLU A 254 -10.91 13.88 16.65
CA GLU A 254 -12.23 13.79 16.01
C GLU A 254 -12.31 12.59 15.05
N GLU A 255 -11.32 12.40 14.18
CA GLU A 255 -11.31 11.29 13.23
C GLU A 255 -11.20 9.93 13.94
N GLY A 256 -10.38 9.85 14.99
CA GLY A 256 -10.27 8.66 15.84
C GLY A 256 -11.57 8.32 16.58
N ALA A 257 -12.51 9.25 16.70
CA ALA A 257 -13.84 9.02 17.26
C ALA A 257 -14.89 8.61 16.22
N ALA A 258 -14.57 8.63 14.91
CA ALA A 258 -15.52 8.26 13.86
C ALA A 258 -16.03 6.82 14.01
N ALA A 259 -17.32 6.63 13.73
CA ALA A 259 -18.05 5.38 13.96
C ALA A 259 -18.15 4.47 12.73
N ASN A 260 -17.53 4.85 11.62
CA ASN A 260 -17.51 4.13 10.33
C ASN A 260 -16.05 3.90 9.89
N ASN A 261 -15.84 3.56 8.61
CA ASN A 261 -14.53 3.31 8.01
C ASN A 261 -13.42 4.32 8.37
N HIS A 262 -13.75 5.61 8.55
CA HIS A 262 -12.79 6.64 8.95
C HIS A 262 -12.05 6.28 10.25
N GLY A 263 -12.79 5.80 11.26
CA GLY A 263 -12.19 5.40 12.54
C GLY A 263 -11.31 4.15 12.43
N THR A 264 -11.67 3.22 11.54
CA THR A 264 -10.86 2.02 11.26
C THR A 264 -9.56 2.38 10.57
N PHE A 265 -9.62 3.26 9.57
CA PHE A 265 -8.45 3.77 8.86
C PHE A 265 -7.53 4.59 9.76
N TYR A 266 -8.08 5.41 10.66
CA TYR A 266 -7.31 6.12 11.69
C TYR A 266 -6.50 5.12 12.55
N ASP A 267 -7.16 4.10 13.11
CA ASP A 267 -6.49 3.11 13.97
C ASP A 267 -5.41 2.34 13.19
N MET A 268 -5.68 1.97 11.93
CA MET A 268 -4.70 1.33 11.06
C MET A 268 -3.46 2.22 10.83
N GLN A 269 -3.67 3.49 10.48
CA GLN A 269 -2.57 4.42 10.24
C GLN A 269 -1.74 4.65 11.51
N LEU A 270 -2.41 4.87 12.65
CA LEU A 270 -1.74 5.07 13.94
C LEU A 270 -0.92 3.84 14.33
N ALA A 271 -1.47 2.63 14.19
CA ALA A 271 -0.76 1.39 14.51
C ALA A 271 0.46 1.18 13.61
N ALA A 272 0.36 1.48 12.31
CA ALA A 272 1.45 1.36 11.36
C ALA A 272 2.56 2.38 11.64
N LEU A 273 2.20 3.64 11.89
CA LEU A 273 3.12 4.72 12.27
C LEU A 273 3.85 4.37 13.57
N ALA A 274 3.10 3.95 14.60
CA ALA A 274 3.67 3.53 15.88
C ALA A 274 4.67 2.39 15.69
N TYR A 275 4.33 1.37 14.91
CA TYR A 275 5.24 0.26 14.60
C TYR A 275 6.51 0.74 13.87
N ALA A 276 6.37 1.49 12.79
CA ALA A 276 7.48 1.98 11.96
C ALA A 276 8.42 2.92 12.74
N THR A 277 7.86 3.69 13.68
CA THR A 277 8.60 4.58 14.58
C THR A 277 9.09 3.88 15.86
N GLY A 278 8.82 2.59 16.03
CA GLY A 278 9.35 1.76 17.12
C GLY A 278 8.54 1.77 18.42
N ASP A 279 7.40 2.46 18.47
CA ASP A 279 6.45 2.37 19.59
C ASP A 279 5.55 1.14 19.43
N ARG A 280 6.11 -0.03 19.75
CA ARG A 280 5.41 -1.31 19.62
C ARG A 280 4.26 -1.46 20.60
N ASP A 281 4.32 -0.77 21.74
CA ASP A 281 3.27 -0.85 22.75
C ASP A 281 2.04 -0.06 22.32
N LEU A 282 2.22 1.14 21.74
CA LEU A 282 1.13 1.88 21.11
C LEU A 282 0.49 1.08 19.98
N ALA A 283 1.31 0.55 19.04
CA ALA A 283 0.79 -0.27 17.95
C ALA A 283 -0.03 -1.47 18.47
N ARG A 284 0.47 -2.17 19.49
CA ARG A 284 -0.24 -3.30 20.12
C ARG A 284 -1.55 -2.87 20.77
N ARG A 285 -1.57 -1.75 21.51
CA ARG A 285 -2.78 -1.23 22.15
C ARG A 285 -3.83 -0.85 21.10
N THR A 286 -3.45 -0.11 20.06
CA THR A 286 -4.37 0.28 18.98
C THR A 286 -5.04 -0.93 18.32
N VAL A 287 -4.28 -1.99 17.99
CA VAL A 287 -4.85 -3.22 17.41
C VAL A 287 -5.78 -3.95 18.40
N LEU A 288 -5.44 -3.98 19.69
CA LEU A 288 -6.30 -4.61 20.70
C LEU A 288 -7.60 -3.83 20.91
N ASP A 289 -7.53 -2.50 20.98
CA ASP A 289 -8.67 -1.63 21.21
C ASP A 289 -9.67 -1.68 20.04
N ALA A 290 -9.19 -1.94 18.81
CA ALA A 290 -10.03 -2.11 17.64
C ALA A 290 -11.09 -3.22 17.78
N ARG A 291 -10.88 -4.19 18.68
CA ARG A 291 -11.86 -5.22 19.02
C ARG A 291 -13.19 -4.60 19.49
N SER A 292 -13.14 -3.83 20.57
CA SER A 292 -14.32 -3.22 21.17
C SER A 292 -14.69 -1.87 20.56
N ARG A 293 -13.73 -1.13 20.02
CA ARG A 293 -13.97 0.20 19.44
C ARG A 293 -14.42 0.18 17.98
N ARG A 294 -14.09 -0.89 17.23
CA ARG A 294 -14.36 -0.99 15.79
C ARG A 294 -15.18 -2.22 15.46
N ILE A 295 -14.64 -3.43 15.69
CA ILE A 295 -15.31 -4.68 15.28
C ILE A 295 -16.69 -4.82 15.94
N ASP A 296 -16.78 -4.66 17.26
CA ASP A 296 -18.05 -4.81 18.00
C ASP A 296 -19.17 -3.86 17.50
N PRO A 297 -18.92 -2.53 17.31
CA PRO A 297 -19.96 -1.61 16.85
C PRO A 297 -20.15 -1.50 15.33
N GLN A 298 -19.19 -1.91 14.49
CA GLN A 298 -19.24 -1.71 13.04
C GLN A 298 -19.59 -2.96 12.24
N ILE A 299 -19.32 -4.15 12.78
CA ILE A 299 -19.67 -5.42 12.13
C ILE A 299 -20.87 -6.01 12.86
N ALA A 300 -21.90 -6.44 12.14
CA ALA A 300 -23.05 -7.09 12.75
C ALA A 300 -22.80 -8.59 12.97
N ALA A 301 -23.70 -9.26 13.70
CA ALA A 301 -23.60 -10.69 13.99
C ALA A 301 -23.55 -11.59 12.73
N ASP A 302 -24.15 -11.14 11.62
CA ASP A 302 -24.12 -11.82 10.33
C ASP A 302 -22.90 -11.46 9.47
N GLY A 303 -22.09 -10.48 9.88
CA GLY A 303 -20.93 -9.97 9.15
C GLY A 303 -21.21 -8.72 8.32
N THR A 304 -22.46 -8.27 8.19
CA THR A 304 -22.75 -7.01 7.50
C THR A 304 -22.10 -5.82 8.20
N GLN A 305 -21.86 -4.73 7.45
CA GLN A 305 -21.28 -3.48 7.96
C GLN A 305 -22.34 -2.37 7.85
N PRO A 306 -23.24 -2.17 8.84
CA PRO A 306 -24.43 -1.35 8.67
C PRO A 306 -24.17 0.11 8.27
N GLN A 307 -23.10 0.72 8.80
CA GLN A 307 -22.68 2.08 8.50
C GLN A 307 -22.25 2.23 7.03
N GLU A 308 -21.61 1.21 6.48
CA GLU A 308 -21.13 1.17 5.10
C GLU A 308 -22.26 0.80 4.13
N LEU A 309 -23.16 -0.09 4.53
CA LEU A 309 -24.34 -0.46 3.76
C LEU A 309 -25.35 0.68 3.58
N ALA A 310 -25.33 1.67 4.48
CA ALA A 310 -26.18 2.85 4.37
C ALA A 310 -25.75 3.84 3.28
N ARG A 311 -24.56 3.65 2.68
CA ARG A 311 -23.97 4.57 1.70
C ARG A 311 -24.48 4.31 0.29
N THR A 312 -24.43 5.33 -0.57
CA THR A 312 -24.82 5.19 -1.99
C THR A 312 -23.88 4.27 -2.77
N ARG A 313 -22.65 4.07 -2.27
CA ARG A 313 -21.66 3.12 -2.77
C ARG A 313 -21.37 2.02 -1.75
N SER A 314 -22.39 1.24 -1.39
CA SER A 314 -22.30 0.27 -0.28
C SER A 314 -21.29 -0.86 -0.51
N TRP A 315 -21.08 -1.31 -1.76
CA TRP A 315 -20.07 -2.32 -2.10
C TRP A 315 -18.68 -1.75 -1.84
N HIS A 316 -18.42 -0.56 -2.40
CA HIS A 316 -17.15 0.14 -2.22
C HIS A 316 -16.81 0.32 -0.74
N TYR A 317 -17.74 0.87 0.07
CA TYR A 317 -17.46 1.13 1.47
C TYR A 317 -17.27 -0.16 2.29
N SER A 318 -18.00 -1.22 1.97
CA SER A 318 -17.84 -2.52 2.64
C SER A 318 -16.49 -3.18 2.31
N THR A 319 -15.99 -3.03 1.08
CA THR A 319 -14.64 -3.50 0.70
C THR A 319 -13.56 -2.59 1.27
N PHE A 320 -13.78 -1.27 1.23
CA PHE A 320 -12.84 -0.24 1.66
C PHE A 320 -12.55 -0.29 3.16
N ASP A 321 -13.57 -0.43 4.02
CA ASP A 321 -13.35 -0.59 5.46
C ASP A 321 -12.57 -1.89 5.77
N LEU A 322 -12.85 -2.96 5.02
CA LEU A 322 -12.09 -4.21 5.17
C LEU A 322 -10.63 -4.11 4.68
N VAL A 323 -10.29 -3.19 3.78
CA VAL A 323 -8.87 -2.88 3.51
C VAL A 323 -8.19 -2.42 4.80
N ALA A 324 -8.80 -1.50 5.55
CA ALA A 324 -8.25 -1.03 6.83
C ALA A 324 -8.15 -2.16 7.87
N TYR A 325 -9.23 -2.93 8.06
CA TYR A 325 -9.24 -4.03 9.04
C TYR A 325 -8.19 -5.10 8.75
N THR A 326 -8.06 -5.52 7.49
CA THR A 326 -7.13 -6.60 7.13
C THR A 326 -5.68 -6.16 7.24
N ARG A 327 -5.36 -4.90 6.90
CA ARG A 327 -4.05 -4.29 7.15
C ARG A 327 -3.79 -4.11 8.66
N LEU A 328 -4.79 -3.69 9.45
CA LEU A 328 -4.68 -3.62 10.91
C LEU A 328 -4.41 -4.99 11.54
N ALA A 329 -5.05 -6.05 11.03
CA ALA A 329 -4.77 -7.42 11.43
C ALA A 329 -3.34 -7.87 11.04
N ALA A 330 -2.82 -7.44 9.89
CA ALA A 330 -1.44 -7.68 9.48
C ALA A 330 -0.42 -7.00 10.42
N ILE A 331 -0.67 -5.73 10.78
CA ILE A 331 0.11 -5.01 11.81
C ILE A 331 0.06 -5.77 13.15
N GLY A 332 -1.13 -6.23 13.53
CA GLY A 332 -1.37 -7.03 14.73
C GLY A 332 -0.44 -8.24 14.85
N ARG A 333 -0.21 -8.97 13.77
CA ARG A 333 0.70 -10.13 13.76
C ARG A 333 2.12 -9.75 14.18
N HIS A 334 2.62 -8.61 13.73
CA HIS A 334 3.96 -8.13 14.09
C HIS A 334 4.08 -7.81 15.57
N VAL A 335 2.98 -7.43 16.23
CA VAL A 335 2.92 -7.08 17.65
C VAL A 335 2.24 -8.16 18.50
N GLY A 336 2.08 -9.38 17.97
CA GLY A 336 1.57 -10.54 18.71
C GLY A 336 0.08 -10.47 19.05
N VAL A 337 -0.73 -9.83 18.19
CA VAL A 337 -2.19 -9.76 18.31
C VAL A 337 -2.80 -10.41 17.07
N ASP A 338 -3.55 -11.49 17.27
CA ASP A 338 -4.39 -12.07 16.23
C ASP A 338 -5.77 -11.41 16.27
N LEU A 339 -6.03 -10.53 15.28
CA LEU A 339 -7.31 -9.85 15.14
C LEU A 339 -8.33 -10.70 14.37
N TRP A 340 -7.89 -11.61 13.50
CA TRP A 340 -8.76 -12.54 12.77
C TRP A 340 -9.43 -13.56 13.69
N ALA A 341 -8.73 -13.94 14.76
CA ALA A 341 -9.26 -14.83 15.80
C ALA A 341 -10.32 -14.17 16.71
N TYR A 342 -10.45 -12.84 16.70
CA TYR A 342 -11.40 -12.16 17.57
C TYR A 342 -12.86 -12.50 17.23
N ARG A 343 -13.69 -12.64 18.27
CA ARG A 343 -15.14 -12.80 18.18
C ARG A 343 -15.77 -11.84 19.17
N GLY A 344 -16.59 -10.93 18.65
CA GLY A 344 -17.37 -10.02 19.47
C GLY A 344 -18.49 -10.73 20.24
N PRO A 345 -19.12 -10.03 21.20
CA PRO A 345 -20.13 -10.60 22.08
C PRO A 345 -21.36 -11.15 21.34
N ASP A 346 -21.73 -10.56 20.20
CA ASP A 346 -22.85 -11.01 19.35
C ASP A 346 -22.38 -11.91 18.19
N GLY A 347 -21.09 -12.29 18.19
CA GLY A 347 -20.47 -13.11 17.16
C GLY A 347 -19.90 -12.32 15.98
N GLN A 348 -19.67 -11.00 16.13
CA GLN A 348 -18.95 -10.16 15.18
C GLN A 348 -17.58 -10.77 14.84
N SER A 349 -17.15 -10.74 13.58
CA SER A 349 -15.79 -11.14 13.21
C SER A 349 -15.41 -10.65 11.82
N LEU A 350 -14.10 -10.47 11.59
CA LEU A 350 -13.57 -10.12 10.28
C LEU A 350 -13.88 -11.20 9.23
N PHE A 351 -13.79 -12.49 9.57
CA PHE A 351 -14.12 -13.56 8.62
C PHE A 351 -15.56 -13.48 8.13
N LYS A 352 -16.54 -13.27 9.04
CA LYS A 352 -17.94 -13.08 8.63
C LYS A 352 -18.11 -11.87 7.71
N ALA A 353 -17.41 -10.77 7.97
CA ALA A 353 -17.49 -9.58 7.12
C ALA A 353 -16.94 -9.83 5.71
N VAL A 354 -15.85 -10.58 5.59
CA VAL A 354 -15.35 -11.03 4.28
C VAL A 354 -16.31 -12.01 3.61
N ASP A 355 -16.89 -12.95 4.36
CA ASP A 355 -17.85 -13.94 3.86
C ASP A 355 -19.08 -13.29 3.21
N GLN A 356 -19.55 -12.16 3.75
CA GLN A 356 -20.64 -11.38 3.16
C GLN A 356 -20.33 -10.85 1.76
N LEU A 357 -19.07 -10.61 1.43
CA LEU A 357 -18.67 -10.13 0.10
C LEU A 357 -18.54 -11.24 -0.93
N LEU A 358 -18.31 -12.50 -0.51
CA LEU A 358 -17.90 -13.58 -1.40
C LEU A 358 -18.89 -13.87 -2.54
N PRO A 359 -20.22 -13.89 -2.35
CA PRO A 359 -21.15 -14.15 -3.44
C PRO A 359 -21.01 -13.14 -4.59
N ALA A 360 -20.88 -11.85 -4.27
CA ALA A 360 -20.71 -10.78 -5.26
C ALA A 360 -19.29 -10.74 -5.84
N ALA A 361 -18.25 -10.87 -5.01
CA ALA A 361 -16.86 -10.92 -5.45
C ALA A 361 -16.62 -12.02 -6.49
N THR A 362 -17.22 -13.19 -6.27
CA THR A 362 -17.07 -14.36 -7.14
C THR A 362 -18.09 -14.45 -8.27
N GLY A 363 -19.01 -13.48 -8.38
CA GLY A 363 -20.06 -13.46 -9.40
C GLY A 363 -21.12 -14.55 -9.22
N ALA A 364 -21.18 -15.18 -8.05
CA ALA A 364 -22.17 -16.21 -7.73
C ALA A 364 -23.56 -15.63 -7.45
N ALA A 365 -23.63 -14.38 -7.00
CA ALA A 365 -24.87 -13.62 -6.83
C ALA A 365 -24.59 -12.12 -7.04
N PRO A 366 -25.59 -11.31 -7.44
CA PRO A 366 -25.44 -9.86 -7.46
C PRO A 366 -25.31 -9.30 -6.03
N TRP A 367 -24.66 -8.14 -5.90
CA TRP A 367 -24.66 -7.39 -4.64
C TRP A 367 -26.09 -6.89 -4.31
N PRO A 368 -26.65 -7.21 -3.14
CA PRO A 368 -28.07 -6.98 -2.87
C PRO A 368 -28.39 -5.58 -2.31
N TYR A 369 -27.39 -4.70 -2.18
CA TYR A 369 -27.52 -3.35 -1.62
C TYR A 369 -27.26 -2.26 -2.69
N PRO A 370 -27.66 -1.00 -2.45
CA PRO A 370 -27.44 0.09 -3.39
C PRO A 370 -25.95 0.31 -3.70
N GLU A 371 -25.59 0.31 -4.98
CA GLU A 371 -24.24 0.62 -5.43
C GLU A 371 -24.33 1.44 -6.72
N LEU A 372 -23.67 2.60 -6.75
CA LEU A 372 -23.59 3.44 -7.94
C LEU A 372 -22.57 2.91 -8.95
N GLU A 373 -21.50 2.28 -8.48
CA GLU A 373 -20.41 1.80 -9.31
C GLU A 373 -19.80 0.51 -8.74
N PHE A 374 -20.09 -0.62 -9.39
CA PHE A 374 -19.72 -1.93 -8.90
C PHE A 374 -18.53 -2.52 -9.65
N HIS A 375 -17.42 -2.72 -8.94
CA HIS A 375 -16.21 -3.39 -9.43
C HIS A 375 -15.95 -4.64 -8.60
N ARG A 376 -16.12 -5.83 -9.18
CA ARG A 376 -15.95 -7.11 -8.45
C ARG A 376 -14.56 -7.26 -7.85
N PHE A 377 -13.54 -6.78 -8.56
CA PHE A 377 -12.15 -6.87 -8.14
C PHE A 377 -11.83 -6.05 -6.88
N ALA A 378 -12.70 -5.14 -6.43
CA ALA A 378 -12.50 -4.34 -5.22
C ALA A 378 -12.31 -5.20 -3.95
N ALA A 379 -12.94 -6.38 -3.91
CA ALA A 379 -12.82 -7.30 -2.79
C ALA A 379 -11.59 -8.22 -2.86
N SER A 380 -10.87 -8.26 -3.99
CA SER A 380 -9.92 -9.35 -4.28
C SER A 380 -8.84 -9.49 -3.21
N ASP A 381 -8.16 -8.39 -2.88
CA ASP A 381 -7.09 -8.39 -1.88
C ASP A 381 -7.59 -8.74 -0.46
N VAL A 382 -8.79 -8.28 -0.08
CA VAL A 382 -9.42 -8.59 1.21
C VAL A 382 -9.73 -10.10 1.31
N VAL A 383 -10.23 -10.70 0.24
CA VAL A 383 -10.50 -12.14 0.17
C VAL A 383 -9.18 -12.94 0.26
N HIS A 384 -8.13 -12.49 -0.42
CA HIS A 384 -6.81 -13.09 -0.28
C HIS A 384 -6.27 -13.00 1.16
N ALA A 385 -6.43 -11.85 1.83
CA ALA A 385 -6.02 -11.67 3.22
C ALA A 385 -6.71 -12.68 4.17
N ALA A 386 -8.02 -12.85 4.02
CA ALA A 386 -8.79 -13.83 4.79
C ALA A 386 -8.38 -15.26 4.49
N ALA A 387 -8.15 -15.59 3.22
CA ALA A 387 -7.70 -16.91 2.79
C ALA A 387 -6.33 -17.27 3.42
N ASP A 388 -5.39 -16.33 3.43
CA ASP A 388 -4.09 -16.48 4.08
C ASP A 388 -4.22 -16.59 5.61
N ALA A 389 -5.20 -15.89 6.20
CA ALA A 389 -5.49 -15.94 7.63
C ALA A 389 -6.19 -17.23 8.10
N GLY A 390 -6.74 -18.04 7.20
CA GLY A 390 -7.36 -19.32 7.58
C GLY A 390 -8.73 -19.59 7.01
N ASP A 391 -9.37 -18.61 6.38
CA ASP A 391 -10.77 -18.73 6.01
C ASP A 391 -10.97 -19.72 4.85
N ARG A 392 -11.86 -20.69 5.06
CA ARG A 392 -12.08 -21.77 4.08
C ARG A 392 -12.92 -21.30 2.89
N ALA A 393 -13.89 -20.42 3.12
CA ALA A 393 -14.75 -19.91 2.05
C ALA A 393 -13.95 -18.97 1.15
N ALA A 394 -13.14 -18.08 1.74
CA ALA A 394 -12.22 -17.21 1.03
C ALA A 394 -11.19 -18.01 0.22
N ARG A 395 -10.58 -19.06 0.79
CA ARG A 395 -9.66 -19.95 0.05
C ARG A 395 -10.30 -20.58 -1.19
N ALA A 396 -11.57 -21.01 -1.07
CA ALA A 396 -12.32 -21.54 -2.21
C ALA A 396 -12.72 -20.45 -3.22
N ALA A 397 -12.87 -19.20 -2.76
CA ALA A 397 -13.24 -18.05 -3.57
C ALA A 397 -12.08 -17.50 -4.41
N VAL A 398 -10.83 -17.56 -3.94
CA VAL A 398 -9.65 -16.96 -4.59
C VAL A 398 -9.56 -17.26 -6.09
N ALA A 399 -9.73 -18.54 -6.49
CA ALA A 399 -9.64 -18.95 -7.89
C ALA A 399 -10.77 -18.41 -8.80
N ARG A 400 -11.80 -17.78 -8.22
CA ARG A 400 -12.97 -17.22 -8.94
C ARG A 400 -13.03 -15.70 -8.91
N LEU A 401 -12.04 -15.05 -8.30
CA LEU A 401 -11.96 -13.60 -8.23
C LEU A 401 -11.67 -13.02 -9.61
N GLU A 402 -12.19 -11.82 -9.84
CA GLU A 402 -11.82 -11.01 -10.99
C GLU A 402 -10.48 -10.33 -10.70
N ALA A 403 -9.53 -10.45 -11.62
CA ALA A 403 -8.25 -9.76 -11.51
C ALA A 403 -8.46 -8.25 -11.65
N PRO A 404 -7.87 -7.42 -10.77
CA PRO A 404 -7.96 -5.97 -10.91
C PRO A 404 -7.18 -5.46 -12.13
N PRO A 405 -7.44 -4.23 -12.59
CA PRO A 405 -6.58 -3.56 -13.55
C PRO A 405 -5.12 -3.57 -13.09
N GLY A 406 -4.20 -3.98 -13.96
CA GLY A 406 -2.78 -4.14 -13.63
C GLY A 406 -2.41 -5.45 -12.94
N GLY A 407 -3.34 -6.41 -12.83
CA GLY A 407 -3.06 -7.79 -12.42
C GLY A 407 -3.14 -8.04 -10.91
N ASP A 408 -3.29 -9.31 -10.54
CA ASP A 408 -3.25 -9.75 -9.15
C ASP A 408 -1.79 -9.79 -8.66
N LEU A 409 -1.45 -8.84 -7.78
CA LEU A 409 -0.12 -8.69 -7.20
C LEU A 409 0.03 -9.32 -5.80
N TRP A 410 -0.99 -10.02 -5.30
CA TRP A 410 -1.00 -10.55 -3.92
C TRP A 410 0.22 -11.38 -3.57
N ALA A 411 0.75 -12.15 -4.52
CA ALA A 411 1.94 -12.98 -4.32
C ALA A 411 3.22 -12.18 -4.00
N LEU A 412 3.30 -10.94 -4.48
CA LEU A 412 4.45 -10.02 -4.29
C LEU A 412 4.19 -8.96 -3.21
N ARG A 413 2.93 -8.57 -2.99
CA ARG A 413 2.53 -7.61 -1.95
C ARG A 413 1.30 -8.11 -1.16
N PRO A 414 1.46 -9.08 -0.26
CA PRO A 414 0.36 -9.72 0.48
C PRO A 414 -0.17 -8.84 1.62
N ALA A 415 -0.61 -7.64 1.28
CA ALA A 415 -1.35 -6.70 2.10
C ALA A 415 -2.42 -6.08 1.21
N ALA A 416 -3.62 -5.87 1.76
CA ALA A 416 -4.71 -5.37 0.95
C ALA A 416 -4.50 -3.92 0.55
N GLU A 417 -4.68 -3.60 -0.72
CA GLU A 417 -4.69 -2.22 -1.22
C GLU A 417 -6.12 -1.84 -1.64
N GLN A 418 -6.41 -0.54 -1.71
CA GLN A 418 -7.65 -0.06 -2.30
C GLN A 418 -7.58 -0.24 -3.82
N LEU A 419 -8.40 -1.15 -4.36
CA LEU A 419 -8.37 -1.49 -5.79
C LEU A 419 -9.36 -0.68 -6.63
N ASP A 420 -10.30 0.02 -6.00
CA ASP A 420 -11.35 0.84 -6.62
C ASP A 420 -11.33 2.27 -6.06
N SER A 421 -10.20 2.97 -6.23
CA SER A 421 -10.02 4.33 -5.73
C SER A 421 -11.09 5.29 -6.26
N ILE A 422 -11.61 6.13 -5.36
CA ILE A 422 -12.52 7.23 -5.71
C ILE A 422 -11.77 8.49 -6.14
N ALA A 423 -10.44 8.46 -6.15
CA ALA A 423 -9.62 9.66 -6.33
C ALA A 423 -9.20 9.94 -7.78
N GLY A 424 -9.54 9.06 -8.72
CA GLY A 424 -9.33 9.26 -10.16
C GLY A 424 -8.25 8.37 -10.73
#